data_AF-A0A7S3K7J6-F1
#
_entry.id   AF-A0A7S3K7J6-F1
#
_cell.length_a   1.000
_cell.length_b   1.000
_cell.length_c   1.000
_cell.angle_alpha   90.00
_cell.angle_beta   90.00
_cell.angle_gamma   90.00
#
_symmetry.space_group_name_H-M   'P 1'
#
loop_
_entity.id
_entity.type
_entity.pdbx_description
1 polymer ?
#
loop_
_entity_poly.entity_id
_entity_poly.type
_entity_poly.pdbx_seq_one_letter_code
_entity_poly.pdbx_strand_id
1 'polypeptide(L)'
;DEQEKDFLFKAIENIDTVKKKAEWAIKWINKSDSFAERLIAFACVEGIFFSGSFCAIFWLKKRSLMPGLCFSNELISRDEGLHTDFACLLYKHMVNKVSNERIYEIMSEAVAIEHEFVSESLPVELIGMNSKLMSQYIEFVADRLC
;
A
#
# COMPACT_ATOMS: atom_id res chain seq x y z
N ASP A 1 5.31 -25.86 -1.76
CA ASP A 1 4.42 -27.02 -2.05
C ASP A 1 3.29 -26.55 -2.99
N GLU A 2 2.65 -27.44 -3.76
CA GLU A 2 1.60 -27.05 -4.74
C GLU A 2 0.31 -26.62 -4.04
N GLN A 3 -0.02 -27.23 -2.91
CA GLN A 3 -1.19 -26.86 -2.10
C GLN A 3 -1.00 -25.48 -1.45
N GLU A 4 0.18 -25.25 -0.88
CA GLU A 4 0.58 -23.95 -0.33
C GLU A 4 0.56 -22.86 -1.41
N LYS A 5 1.04 -23.17 -2.62
CA LYS A 5 0.99 -22.26 -3.77
C LYS A 5 -0.46 -21.91 -4.12
N ASP A 6 -1.35 -22.89 -4.25
CA ASP A 6 -2.77 -22.66 -4.57
C ASP A 6 -3.48 -21.82 -3.49
N PHE A 7 -3.18 -22.08 -2.22
CA PHE A 7 -3.68 -21.28 -1.10
C PHE A 7 -3.29 -19.80 -1.23
N LEU A 8 -2.01 -19.52 -1.53
CA LEU A 8 -1.50 -18.17 -1.72
C LEU A 8 -2.05 -17.49 -2.99
N PHE A 9 -2.31 -18.24 -4.06
CA PHE A 9 -2.96 -17.67 -5.27
C PHE A 9 -4.41 -17.28 -5.02
N LYS A 10 -5.10 -17.95 -4.09
CA LYS A 10 -6.45 -17.61 -3.62
C LYS A 10 -6.42 -16.63 -2.44
N ALA A 11 -5.41 -15.77 -2.35
CA ALA A 11 -5.24 -14.83 -1.24
C ALA A 11 -6.45 -13.91 -0.98
N ILE A 12 -7.20 -13.49 -2.02
CA ILE A 12 -8.43 -12.70 -1.82
C ILE A 12 -9.50 -13.50 -1.05
N GLU A 13 -9.53 -14.82 -1.22
CA GLU A 13 -10.49 -15.71 -0.53
C GLU A 13 -9.96 -16.12 0.85
N ASN A 14 -8.64 -16.25 0.98
CA ASN A 14 -7.99 -16.89 2.12
C ASN A 14 -7.34 -15.92 3.12
N ILE A 15 -7.12 -14.65 2.73
CA ILE A 15 -6.43 -13.64 3.56
C ILE A 15 -7.32 -12.39 3.65
N ASP A 16 -7.89 -12.17 4.84
CA ASP A 16 -8.89 -11.12 5.07
C ASP A 16 -8.38 -9.71 4.72
N THR A 17 -7.12 -9.39 4.99
CA THR A 17 -6.54 -8.08 4.65
C THR A 17 -6.42 -7.88 3.13
N VAL A 18 -6.16 -8.94 2.37
CA VAL A 18 -6.12 -8.90 0.90
C VAL A 18 -7.54 -8.72 0.35
N LYS A 19 -8.53 -9.39 0.97
CA LYS A 19 -9.94 -9.16 0.66
C LYS A 19 -10.36 -7.71 0.92
N LYS A 20 -10.00 -7.15 2.07
CA LYS A 20 -10.28 -5.75 2.43
C LYS A 20 -9.67 -4.76 1.44
N LYS A 21 -8.42 -4.97 0.99
CA LYS A 21 -7.80 -4.18 -0.09
C LYS A 21 -8.62 -4.24 -1.38
N ALA A 22 -9.07 -5.44 -1.78
CA ALA A 22 -9.88 -5.61 -2.98
C ALA A 22 -11.25 -4.91 -2.85
N GLU A 23 -11.92 -5.03 -1.72
CA GLU A 23 -13.20 -4.36 -1.45
C GLU A 23 -13.07 -2.83 -1.43
N TRP A 24 -12.00 -2.30 -0.83
CA TRP A 24 -11.65 -0.89 -0.85
C TRP A 24 -11.41 -0.39 -2.29
N ALA A 25 -10.67 -1.15 -3.10
CA ALA A 25 -10.43 -0.80 -4.50
C ALA A 25 -11.73 -0.81 -5.32
N ILE A 26 -12.61 -1.78 -5.10
CA ILE A 26 -13.93 -1.81 -5.73
C ILE A 26 -14.75 -0.57 -5.35
N LYS A 27 -14.74 -0.18 -4.07
CA LYS A 27 -15.47 0.99 -3.55
C LYS A 27 -14.99 2.29 -4.22
N TRP A 28 -13.69 2.55 -4.21
CA TRP A 28 -13.15 3.87 -4.57
C TRP A 28 -12.67 3.98 -6.02
N ILE A 29 -12.38 2.87 -6.69
CA ILE A 29 -11.93 2.87 -8.09
C ILE A 29 -13.07 2.45 -9.02
N ASN A 30 -13.70 1.30 -8.79
CA ASN A 30 -14.67 0.75 -9.76
C ASN A 30 -16.07 1.36 -9.62
N LYS A 31 -16.50 1.72 -8.41
CA LYS A 31 -17.84 2.24 -8.13
C LYS A 31 -17.91 3.77 -8.03
N SER A 32 -16.78 4.47 -7.96
CA SER A 32 -16.79 5.94 -7.94
C SER A 32 -16.96 6.50 -9.34
N ASP A 33 -17.94 7.39 -9.52
CA ASP A 33 -18.11 8.15 -10.75
C ASP A 33 -17.11 9.32 -10.88
N SER A 34 -16.47 9.73 -9.78
CA SER A 34 -15.55 10.86 -9.72
C SER A 34 -14.13 10.49 -10.12
N PHE A 35 -13.61 11.10 -11.20
CA PHE A 35 -12.21 10.92 -11.58
C PHE A 35 -11.24 11.38 -10.49
N ALA A 36 -11.57 12.46 -9.77
CA ALA A 36 -10.75 12.96 -8.67
C ALA A 36 -10.60 11.92 -7.54
N GLU A 37 -11.71 11.25 -7.16
CA GLU A 37 -11.69 10.20 -6.15
C GLU A 37 -10.89 8.98 -6.63
N ARG A 38 -11.10 8.54 -7.87
CA ARG A 38 -10.34 7.43 -8.44
C ARG A 38 -8.84 7.74 -8.49
N LEU A 39 -8.46 8.99 -8.76
CA LEU A 39 -7.06 9.40 -8.80
C LEU A 39 -6.40 9.41 -7.42
N ILE A 40 -7.12 9.85 -6.38
CA ILE A 40 -6.65 9.77 -4.98
C ILE A 40 -6.55 8.31 -4.55
N ALA A 41 -7.56 7.51 -4.88
CA ALA A 41 -7.55 6.09 -4.58
C ALA A 41 -6.37 5.39 -5.28
N PHE A 42 -6.11 5.71 -6.55
CA PHE A 42 -4.94 5.22 -7.27
C PHE A 42 -3.63 5.63 -6.57
N ALA A 43 -3.49 6.89 -6.14
CA ALA A 43 -2.30 7.32 -5.39
C ALA A 43 -2.11 6.55 -4.08
N CYS A 44 -3.20 6.16 -3.40
CA CYS A 44 -3.11 5.31 -2.21
C CYS A 44 -2.68 3.87 -2.56
N VAL A 45 -3.08 3.33 -3.71
CA VAL A 45 -2.65 1.99 -4.17
C VAL A 45 -1.15 1.96 -4.43
N GLU A 46 -0.62 2.96 -5.15
CA GLU A 46 0.81 3.01 -5.50
C GLU A 46 1.68 3.46 -4.31
N GLY A 47 1.14 4.35 -3.45
CA GLY A 47 1.91 5.04 -2.42
C GLY A 47 1.77 4.48 -1.00
N ILE A 48 0.59 4.00 -0.60
CA ILE A 48 0.30 3.54 0.77
C ILE A 48 0.25 2.02 0.83
N PHE A 49 -0.56 1.37 -0.02
CA PHE A 49 -0.58 -0.08 -0.06
C PHE A 49 0.80 -0.61 -0.49
N PHE A 50 1.23 -1.72 0.13
CA PHE A 50 2.53 -2.34 -0.08
C PHE A 50 3.76 -1.55 0.42
N SER A 51 3.58 -0.31 0.92
CA SER A 51 4.68 0.45 1.54
C SER A 51 5.33 -0.35 2.69
N GLY A 52 4.52 -1.05 3.49
CA GLY A 52 4.99 -1.93 4.56
C GLY A 52 5.82 -3.11 4.05
N SER A 53 5.38 -3.75 2.96
CA SER A 53 6.11 -4.84 2.29
C SER A 53 7.45 -4.38 1.73
N PHE A 54 7.50 -3.22 1.07
CA PHE A 54 8.75 -2.66 0.55
C PHE A 54 9.75 -2.39 1.69
N CYS A 55 9.28 -1.79 2.78
CA CYS A 55 10.08 -1.54 3.97
C CYS A 55 10.60 -2.84 4.61
N ALA A 56 9.76 -3.87 4.70
CA ALA A 56 10.14 -5.19 5.20
C ALA A 56 11.23 -5.86 4.34
N ILE A 57 11.20 -5.71 3.02
CA ILE A 57 12.25 -6.24 2.15
C ILE A 57 13.54 -5.42 2.26
N PHE A 58 13.45 -4.09 2.40
CA PHE A 58 14.63 -3.26 2.70
C PHE A 58 15.29 -3.63 4.04
N TRP A 59 14.51 -4.10 5.02
CA TRP A 59 15.06 -4.64 6.26
C TRP A 59 15.94 -5.88 6.03
N LEU A 60 15.56 -6.76 5.10
CA LEU A 60 16.40 -7.89 4.69
C LEU A 60 17.69 -7.42 3.99
N LYS A 61 17.61 -6.37 3.17
CA LYS A 61 18.78 -5.75 2.52
C LYS A 61 19.79 -5.27 3.57
N LYS A 62 19.33 -4.64 4.66
CA LYS A 62 20.20 -4.17 5.76
C LYS A 62 20.98 -5.32 6.41
N ARG A 63 20.47 -6.54 6.34
CA ARG A 63 21.08 -7.77 6.87
C ARG A 63 21.87 -8.54 5.80
N SER A 64 22.04 -7.98 4.61
CA SER A 64 22.71 -8.61 3.46
C SER A 64 22.07 -9.94 3.04
N LEU A 65 20.75 -10.06 3.16
CA LEU A 65 19.99 -11.25 2.77
C LEU A 65 19.27 -11.03 1.44
N MET A 66 19.09 -12.10 0.67
CA MET A 66 18.27 -12.12 -0.56
C MET A 66 18.59 -10.99 -1.55
N PRO A 67 19.83 -10.87 -2.05
CA PRO A 67 20.29 -9.72 -2.83
C PRO A 67 19.48 -9.49 -4.10
N GLY A 68 19.06 -10.56 -4.80
CA GLY A 68 18.22 -10.45 -6.00
C GLY A 68 16.83 -9.88 -5.68
N LEU A 69 16.19 -10.35 -4.60
CA LEU A 69 14.91 -9.83 -4.15
C LEU A 69 15.02 -8.35 -3.76
N CYS A 70 16.07 -8.00 -2.99
CA CYS A 70 16.28 -6.63 -2.53
C CYS A 70 16.56 -5.66 -3.69
N PHE A 71 17.31 -6.10 -4.70
CA PHE A 71 17.55 -5.30 -5.90
C PHE A 71 16.26 -5.04 -6.69
N SER A 72 15.47 -6.09 -6.93
CA SER A 72 14.16 -5.93 -7.60
C SER A 72 13.23 -5.02 -6.78
N ASN A 73 13.19 -5.16 -5.46
CA ASN A 73 12.39 -4.31 -4.57
C ASN A 73 12.78 -2.83 -4.66
N GLU A 74 14.07 -2.52 -4.78
CA GLU A 74 14.53 -1.15 -4.95
C GLU A 74 14.08 -0.53 -6.27
N LEU A 75 14.11 -1.30 -7.35
CA LEU A 75 13.62 -0.85 -8.65
C LEU A 75 12.10 -0.63 -8.63
N ILE A 76 11.35 -1.61 -8.11
CA ILE A 76 9.89 -1.53 -8.05
C ILE A 76 9.45 -0.38 -7.15
N SER A 77 9.96 -0.27 -5.92
CA SER A 77 9.56 0.81 -5.01
C SER A 77 9.91 2.21 -5.52
N ARG A 78 10.97 2.35 -6.32
CA ARG A 78 11.27 3.59 -7.04
C ARG A 78 10.20 3.91 -8.09
N ASP A 79 9.81 2.90 -8.86
CA ASP A 79 8.83 3.07 -9.95
C ASP A 79 7.43 3.38 -9.37
N GLU A 80 7.03 2.72 -8.28
CA GLU A 80 5.79 3.04 -7.54
C GLU A 80 5.79 4.47 -6.97
N GLY A 81 6.96 4.95 -6.51
CA GLY A 81 7.13 6.34 -6.11
C GLY A 81 6.85 7.31 -7.26
N LEU A 82 7.35 7.01 -8.46
CA LEU A 82 7.12 7.81 -9.66
C LEU A 82 5.63 7.81 -10.07
N HIS A 83 4.95 6.67 -9.97
CA HIS A 83 3.51 6.58 -10.27
C HIS A 83 2.68 7.40 -9.28
N THR A 84 3.02 7.34 -8.00
CA THR A 84 2.39 8.13 -6.94
C THR A 84 2.57 9.63 -7.19
N ASP A 85 3.80 10.08 -7.45
CA ASP A 85 4.11 11.48 -7.76
C ASP A 85 3.34 11.97 -9.00
N PHE A 86 3.19 11.11 -10.00
CA PHE A 86 2.43 11.41 -11.20
C PHE A 86 0.93 11.61 -10.89
N ALA A 87 0.34 10.76 -10.04
CA ALA A 87 -1.04 10.92 -9.60
C ALA A 87 -1.25 12.28 -8.88
N CYS A 88 -0.34 12.64 -7.98
CA CYS A 88 -0.33 13.94 -7.31
C CYS A 88 -0.22 15.12 -8.30
N LEU A 89 0.66 15.00 -9.29
CA LEU A 89 0.84 16.02 -10.32
C LEU A 89 -0.43 16.21 -11.16
N LEU A 90 -1.09 15.12 -11.56
CA LEU A 90 -2.38 15.19 -12.27
C LEU A 90 -3.45 15.84 -11.41
N TYR A 91 -3.56 15.43 -10.14
CA TYR A 91 -4.55 15.99 -9.21
C TYR A 91 -4.34 17.49 -8.99
N LYS A 92 -3.09 17.95 -8.92
CA LYS A 92 -2.74 19.38 -8.80
C LYS A 92 -3.35 20.23 -9.91
N HIS A 93 -3.41 19.70 -11.14
CA HIS A 93 -3.95 20.38 -12.33
C HIS A 93 -5.46 20.22 -12.50
N MET A 94 -6.14 19.46 -11.64
CA MET A 94 -7.59 19.34 -11.69
C MET A 94 -8.28 20.63 -11.25
N VAL A 95 -9.33 21.01 -11.99
CA VAL A 95 -10.19 22.17 -11.67
C VAL A 95 -11.17 21.80 -10.56
N ASN A 96 -11.88 20.68 -10.74
CA ASN A 96 -12.88 20.19 -9.77
C ASN A 96 -12.22 19.17 -8.84
N LYS A 97 -11.75 19.64 -7.69
CA LYS A 97 -11.15 18.82 -6.64
C LYS A 97 -12.22 18.32 -5.67
N VAL A 98 -11.95 17.19 -5.03
CA VAL A 98 -12.77 16.71 -3.91
C VAL A 98 -12.43 17.49 -2.64
N SER A 99 -13.31 17.46 -1.65
CA SER A 99 -13.04 18.11 -0.37
C SER A 99 -11.93 17.38 0.39
N ASN A 100 -11.22 18.09 1.27
CA ASN A 100 -10.17 17.50 2.07
C ASN A 100 -10.70 16.37 2.95
N GLU A 101 -11.92 16.48 3.46
CA GLU A 101 -12.57 15.45 4.26
C GLU A 101 -12.72 14.14 3.48
N ARG A 102 -13.06 14.22 2.18
CA ARG A 102 -13.15 13.05 1.31
C ARG A 102 -11.77 12.46 1.02
N ILE A 103 -10.72 13.28 0.87
CA ILE A 103 -9.34 12.81 0.74
C ILE A 103 -8.94 12.02 2.00
N TYR A 104 -9.14 12.60 3.18
CA TYR A 104 -8.84 11.96 4.46
C TYR A 104 -9.63 10.67 4.66
N GLU A 105 -10.90 10.61 4.25
CA GLU A 105 -11.71 9.39 4.28
C GLU A 105 -11.05 8.26 3.47
N ILE A 106 -10.72 8.52 2.20
CA ILE A 106 -10.11 7.54 1.30
C ILE A 106 -8.76 7.05 1.86
N MET A 107 -7.91 7.99 2.30
CA MET A 107 -6.55 7.69 2.78
C MET A 107 -6.56 6.97 4.13
N SER A 108 -7.38 7.40 5.09
CA SER A 108 -7.46 6.77 6.40
C SER A 108 -7.94 5.33 6.34
N GLU A 109 -8.88 5.02 5.43
CA GLU A 109 -9.29 3.64 5.15
C GLU A 109 -8.12 2.80 4.61
N ALA A 110 -7.34 3.33 3.66
CA ALA A 110 -6.18 2.63 3.11
C ALA A 110 -5.09 2.38 4.18
N VAL A 111 -4.79 3.39 5.00
CA VAL A 111 -3.83 3.29 6.11
C VAL A 111 -4.26 2.22 7.11
N ALA A 112 -5.52 2.24 7.54
CA ALA A 112 -6.04 1.25 8.49
C ALA A 112 -5.90 -0.19 7.96
N ILE A 113 -6.20 -0.41 6.68
CA ILE A 113 -6.03 -1.73 6.05
C ILE A 113 -4.55 -2.13 5.97
N GLU A 114 -3.64 -1.20 5.65
CA GLU A 114 -2.20 -1.51 5.58
C GLU A 114 -1.61 -1.81 6.97
N HIS A 115 -2.06 -1.12 8.02
CA HIS A 115 -1.68 -1.46 9.41
C HIS A 115 -2.08 -2.89 9.77
N GLU A 116 -3.32 -3.27 9.46
CA GLU A 116 -3.81 -4.63 9.69
C GLU A 116 -2.98 -5.64 8.89
N PHE A 117 -2.66 -5.33 7.64
CA PHE A 117 -1.82 -6.19 6.79
C PHE A 117 -0.44 -6.46 7.40
N VAL A 118 0.29 -5.44 7.84
CA VAL A 118 1.65 -5.60 8.40
C VAL A 118 1.69 -6.14 9.83
N SER A 119 0.55 -6.15 10.53
CA SER A 119 0.45 -6.69 11.89
C SER A 119 -0.03 -8.14 11.89
N GLU A 120 -1.04 -8.46 11.08
CA GLU A 120 -1.70 -9.77 11.09
C GLU A 120 -1.23 -10.69 9.96
N SER A 121 -1.15 -10.18 8.73
CA SER A 121 -0.90 -11.00 7.53
C SER A 121 0.58 -11.11 7.15
N LEU A 122 1.35 -10.06 7.42
CA LEU A 122 2.79 -10.04 7.30
C LEU A 122 3.39 -9.57 8.63
N PRO A 123 3.37 -10.37 9.71
CA PRO A 123 3.84 -9.92 11.01
C PRO A 123 5.33 -9.59 10.94
N VAL A 124 5.65 -8.31 10.84
CA VAL A 124 7.03 -7.82 10.60
C VAL A 124 7.99 -8.18 11.74
N GLU A 125 7.44 -8.52 12.89
CA GLU A 125 8.18 -9.04 14.04
C GLU A 125 8.88 -10.37 13.74
N LEU A 126 8.31 -11.21 12.85
CA LEU A 126 8.91 -12.49 12.44
C LEU A 126 10.25 -12.32 11.73
N ILE A 127 10.46 -11.17 11.07
CA ILE A 127 11.73 -10.82 10.41
C ILE A 127 12.61 -9.91 11.28
N GLY A 128 12.22 -9.67 12.52
CA GLY A 128 12.95 -8.89 13.51
C GLY A 128 12.74 -7.37 13.42
N MET A 129 11.63 -6.92 12.83
CA MET A 129 11.22 -5.51 12.87
C MET A 129 10.28 -5.24 14.04
N ASN A 130 10.06 -3.96 14.36
CA ASN A 130 9.10 -3.55 15.38
C ASN A 130 7.78 -3.14 14.72
N SER A 131 6.68 -3.79 15.09
CA SER A 131 5.33 -3.55 14.55
C SER A 131 4.85 -2.11 14.77
N LYS A 132 5.20 -1.47 15.90
CA LYS A 132 4.85 -0.07 16.18
C LYS A 132 5.62 0.89 15.28
N LEU A 133 6.92 0.65 15.04
CA LEU A 133 7.70 1.46 14.10
C LEU A 133 7.23 1.26 12.67
N MET A 134 6.80 0.06 12.29
CA MET A 134 6.19 -0.17 10.97
C MET A 134 4.88 0.59 10.83
N SER A 135 4.05 0.59 11.88
CA SER A 135 2.80 1.37 11.89
C SER A 135 3.09 2.86 11.72
N GLN A 136 4.00 3.42 12.51
CA GLN A 136 4.41 4.82 12.38
C GLN A 136 5.00 5.13 10.99
N TYR A 137 5.70 4.17 10.37
CA TYR A 137 6.20 4.32 9.01
C TYR A 137 5.06 4.42 7.99
N ILE A 138 4.01 3.61 8.10
CA ILE A 138 2.82 3.69 7.22
C ILE A 138 2.13 5.05 7.38
N GLU A 139 1.95 5.52 8.62
CA GLU A 139 1.40 6.86 8.91
C GLU A 139 2.26 7.95 8.26
N PHE A 140 3.58 7.89 8.41
CA PHE A 140 4.51 8.83 7.78
C PHE A 140 4.40 8.84 6.25
N VAL A 141 4.26 7.66 5.62
CA VAL A 141 4.10 7.55 4.17
C VAL A 141 2.79 8.20 3.72
N ALA A 142 1.71 8.00 4.46
CA ALA A 142 0.42 8.62 4.19
C ALA A 142 0.42 10.14 4.41
N ASP A 143 1.04 10.62 5.49
CA ASP A 143 1.19 12.05 5.78
C ASP A 143 1.97 12.77 4.68
N ARG A 144 2.99 12.12 4.10
CA ARG A 144 3.76 12.68 2.97
C ARG A 144 2.91 12.81 1.70
N LEU A 145 1.88 11.99 1.54
CA LEU A 145 0.99 11.99 0.39
C LEU A 145 -0.13 13.05 0.50
N CYS A 146 -0.45 13.49 1.73
CA CYS A 146 -1.50 14.46 2.03
C CYS A 146 -1.18 15.89 1.57
#